data_AF-A0A484Z5Z3-F1
#
_entry.id   AF-A0A484Z5Z3-F1
#
_cell.length_a   1.000
_cell.length_b   1.000
_cell.length_c   1.000
_cell.angle_alpha   90.00
_cell.angle_beta   90.00
_cell.angle_gamma   90.00
#
_symmetry.space_group_name_H-M   'P 1'
#
loop_
_entity.id
_entity.type
_entity.pdbx_description
1 polymer ?
#
loop_
_entity_poly.entity_id
_entity_poly.type
_entity_poly.pdbx_seq_one_letter_code
_entity_poly.pdbx_strand_id
1 'polypeptide(L)'
;MAYYVEASTLTAEQWQTVAAELHDRMMESVFTSLDDAQKLFSHHQPAPVQSVDLLGQGRQALIDANLRLGLALAEDEIDYLHDAFVKLNRNPNDIELYMFAQANSEHCRHKIFNADWIIDGEQQPKSLFKMIKNTMEHTPDHVLSAYKDNAAVMEGSEVGRFFADREAGRYDFHQEPAHILMKVETHNHPTAISPWPGAATGSGGEIRDEGATGRGAKPKAGLVGFSVSNLRIPGFEQPWEEDFGKPERIVTALDIMTEGPLGGAAFNNEFGRPALNGYFRTYEEKVDSHNGEELRGYHKPIMLAGGIGNIRADHVQKGEIVVGAKLIVLGGPSMNIGLGGGAASSMASGQSDADLDFASVQRDNPEMERRCQEVIDRCWQLGDANPILFIHDVGAGGLSNAMPELVSDGGRGGRFNLRDILNDEPGMSPLEIWCNESQERYVLAVAADQLPLFDELCRRERAPYAVIGEATEEQHLSLNDTHFDNQPIDLPLDVLLGKTPKMTRDVQTHKAAGKALDRQVITVADAVNRVLHLPAVAEKTFLVTIGDRTVTGMVARDQMVGPWQIPVANCAVTTASLDSYYGEAMALGERTPGGAAGLRRLCPSGGRGSADQHRRDADR
;
A
#
# COMPACT_ATOMS: atom_id res chain seq x y z
N MET A 1 -8.18 -27.86 -6.46
CA MET A 1 -8.41 -28.49 -7.78
C MET A 1 -7.95 -29.94 -7.72
N ALA A 2 -8.40 -30.82 -8.62
CA ALA A 2 -7.90 -32.20 -8.70
C ALA A 2 -7.39 -32.48 -10.12
N TYR A 3 -6.08 -32.69 -10.26
CA TYR A 3 -5.46 -33.01 -11.53
C TYR A 3 -5.37 -34.53 -11.72
N TYR A 4 -5.72 -35.01 -12.90
CA TYR A 4 -5.55 -36.40 -13.32
C TYR A 4 -4.50 -36.46 -14.42
N VAL A 5 -3.31 -36.95 -14.10
CA VAL A 5 -2.18 -37.01 -15.03
C VAL A 5 -1.97 -38.46 -15.48
N GLU A 6 -2.20 -38.73 -16.75
CA GLU A 6 -1.92 -40.03 -17.35
C GLU A 6 -0.48 -40.05 -17.90
N ALA A 7 0.45 -40.66 -17.17
CA ALA A 7 1.82 -40.82 -17.64
C ALA A 7 2.42 -42.14 -17.13
N SER A 8 2.73 -43.07 -18.04
CA SER A 8 3.06 -44.46 -17.72
C SER A 8 4.55 -44.72 -17.39
N THR A 9 5.43 -43.77 -17.68
CA THR A 9 6.90 -43.97 -17.61
C THR A 9 7.66 -42.88 -16.87
N LEU A 10 6.98 -42.00 -16.12
CA LEU A 10 7.66 -40.94 -15.37
C LEU A 10 8.38 -41.48 -14.14
N THR A 11 9.60 -40.99 -13.92
CA THR A 11 10.33 -41.20 -12.67
C THR A 11 9.76 -40.35 -11.53
N ALA A 12 10.14 -40.64 -10.29
CA ALA A 12 9.73 -39.81 -9.14
C ALA A 12 10.19 -38.35 -9.26
N GLU A 13 11.37 -38.09 -9.83
CA GLU A 13 11.89 -36.75 -10.08
C GLU A 13 11.06 -36.01 -11.16
N GLN A 14 10.66 -36.73 -12.21
CA GLN A 14 9.77 -36.16 -13.23
C GLN A 14 8.38 -35.86 -12.67
N TRP A 15 7.88 -36.66 -11.72
CA TRP A 15 6.64 -36.34 -11.01
C TRP A 15 6.74 -35.08 -10.15
N GLN A 16 7.91 -34.79 -9.55
CA GLN A 16 8.13 -33.52 -8.86
C GLN A 16 8.14 -32.34 -9.83
N THR A 17 8.69 -32.51 -11.04
CA THR A 17 8.62 -31.50 -12.09
C THR A 17 7.18 -31.25 -12.52
N VAL A 18 6.39 -32.32 -12.75
CA VAL A 18 4.95 -32.19 -13.06
C VAL A 18 4.20 -31.48 -11.93
N ALA A 19 4.47 -31.81 -10.67
CA ALA A 19 3.86 -31.14 -9.53
C ALA A 19 4.21 -29.64 -9.51
N ALA A 20 5.46 -29.28 -9.77
CA ALA A 20 5.92 -27.89 -9.82
C ALA A 20 5.24 -27.06 -10.92
N GLU A 21 4.87 -27.67 -12.06
CA GLU A 21 4.13 -27.00 -13.15
C GLU A 21 2.63 -26.80 -12.85
N LEU A 22 2.08 -27.50 -11.84
CA LEU A 22 0.64 -27.53 -11.58
C LEU A 22 0.20 -26.69 -10.37
N HIS A 23 1.13 -26.02 -9.69
CA HIS A 23 0.82 -25.19 -8.54
C HIS A 23 1.75 -23.97 -8.43
N ASP A 24 1.25 -22.90 -7.80
CA ASP A 24 2.11 -21.83 -7.33
C ASP A 24 2.73 -22.20 -5.98
N ARG A 25 4.05 -22.41 -5.94
CA ARG A 25 4.79 -22.75 -4.73
C ARG A 25 4.66 -21.73 -3.59
N MET A 26 4.29 -20.48 -3.90
CA MET A 26 4.17 -19.41 -2.92
C MET A 26 2.82 -19.41 -2.19
N MET A 27 1.79 -20.09 -2.73
CA MET A 27 0.43 -20.10 -2.17
C MET A 27 -0.16 -21.50 -1.98
N GLU A 28 0.30 -22.47 -2.75
CA GLU A 28 -0.34 -23.78 -2.87
C GLU A 28 0.57 -24.91 -2.38
N SER A 29 -0.03 -26.08 -2.17
CA SER A 29 0.69 -27.31 -1.83
C SER A 29 0.08 -28.48 -2.59
N VAL A 30 0.92 -29.43 -2.99
CA VAL A 30 0.49 -30.62 -3.73
C VAL A 30 0.33 -31.81 -2.78
N PHE A 31 -0.88 -32.39 -2.75
CA PHE A 31 -1.19 -33.61 -2.01
C PHE A 31 -1.47 -34.78 -2.96
N THR A 32 -1.28 -36.00 -2.46
CA THR A 32 -1.48 -37.24 -3.23
C THR A 32 -2.83 -37.91 -2.94
N SER A 33 -3.55 -37.46 -1.91
CA SER A 33 -4.90 -37.91 -1.59
C SER A 33 -5.83 -36.73 -1.34
N LEU A 34 -7.13 -36.89 -1.67
CA LEU A 34 -8.14 -35.92 -1.29
C LEU A 34 -8.32 -35.83 0.24
N ASP A 35 -8.07 -36.92 0.96
CA ASP A 35 -8.17 -36.95 2.42
C ASP A 35 -7.11 -36.07 3.10
N ASP A 36 -5.99 -35.77 2.43
CA ASP A 36 -4.96 -34.87 2.96
C ASP A 36 -5.46 -33.43 3.11
N ALA A 37 -6.54 -33.05 2.42
CA ALA A 37 -7.16 -31.73 2.57
C ALA A 37 -7.62 -31.43 4.00
N GLN A 38 -7.78 -32.46 4.85
CA GLN A 38 -8.04 -32.27 6.29
C GLN A 38 -6.96 -31.45 7.00
N LYS A 39 -5.72 -31.40 6.47
CA LYS A 39 -4.62 -30.58 6.99
C LYS A 39 -4.91 -29.08 6.92
N LEU A 40 -5.77 -28.65 5.99
CA LEU A 40 -6.17 -27.24 5.84
C LEU A 40 -7.10 -26.77 6.97
N PHE A 41 -7.66 -27.69 7.75
CA PHE A 41 -8.66 -27.42 8.79
C PHE A 41 -8.18 -27.84 10.18
N SER A 42 -6.86 -27.93 10.40
CA SER A 42 -6.31 -28.25 11.71
C SER A 42 -6.61 -27.14 12.71
N HIS A 43 -7.11 -27.53 13.89
CA HIS A 43 -7.35 -26.59 14.97
C HIS A 43 -6.11 -26.47 15.84
N HIS A 44 -5.58 -25.26 15.97
CA HIS A 44 -4.44 -24.94 16.81
C HIS A 44 -4.92 -24.18 18.06
N GLN A 45 -4.22 -24.40 19.18
CA GLN A 45 -4.44 -23.60 20.39
C GLN A 45 -3.66 -22.30 20.28
N PRO A 46 -4.15 -21.18 20.86
CA PRO A 46 -3.43 -19.91 20.86
C PRO A 46 -2.01 -20.08 21.41
N ALA A 47 -1.02 -19.54 20.71
CA ALA A 47 0.35 -19.48 21.23
C ALA A 47 0.47 -18.36 22.30
N PRO A 48 1.23 -18.57 23.39
CA PRO A 48 1.41 -17.54 24.43
C PRO A 48 2.38 -16.44 23.97
N VAL A 49 2.30 -15.27 24.61
CA VAL A 49 3.30 -14.19 24.48
C VAL A 49 4.68 -14.66 24.94
N GLN A 50 5.75 -14.19 24.27
CA GLN A 50 7.13 -14.46 24.70
C GLN A 50 7.77 -13.20 25.27
N SER A 51 8.45 -13.35 26.41
CA SER A 51 9.24 -12.27 27.00
C SER A 51 10.70 -12.38 26.56
N VAL A 52 11.34 -11.24 26.29
CA VAL A 52 12.76 -11.14 25.96
C VAL A 52 13.52 -10.75 27.22
N ASP A 53 14.44 -11.61 27.67
CA ASP A 53 15.07 -11.53 29.00
C ASP A 53 16.18 -10.47 29.11
N LEU A 54 15.79 -9.21 28.96
CA LEU A 54 16.66 -8.04 29.08
C LEU A 54 17.25 -7.91 30.48
N LEU A 55 16.47 -8.13 31.54
CA LEU A 55 16.95 -7.97 32.92
C LEU A 55 17.96 -9.06 33.31
N GLY A 56 17.82 -10.28 32.77
CA GLY A 56 18.73 -11.39 33.02
C GLY A 56 19.98 -11.40 32.15
N GLN A 57 19.87 -11.00 30.88
CA GLN A 57 20.94 -11.15 29.88
C GLN A 57 21.47 -9.80 29.35
N GLY A 58 20.88 -8.69 29.79
CA GLY A 58 21.24 -7.35 29.34
C GLY A 58 20.96 -7.15 27.85
N ARG A 59 21.71 -6.21 27.25
CA ARG A 59 21.62 -5.84 25.84
C ARG A 59 21.66 -7.02 24.86
N GLN A 60 22.35 -8.11 25.20
CA GLN A 60 22.46 -9.28 24.32
C GLN A 60 21.09 -9.90 24.00
N ALA A 61 20.13 -9.88 24.95
CA ALA A 61 18.78 -10.38 24.70
C ALA A 61 18.08 -9.64 23.55
N LEU A 62 18.30 -8.33 23.42
CA LEU A 62 17.73 -7.51 22.35
C LEU A 62 18.42 -7.78 21.01
N ILE A 63 19.73 -8.01 21.00
CA ILE A 63 20.48 -8.39 19.80
C ILE A 63 19.98 -9.74 19.27
N ASP A 64 19.82 -10.71 20.16
CA ASP A 64 19.33 -12.04 19.80
C ASP A 64 17.87 -11.98 19.31
N ALA A 65 17.03 -11.17 19.96
CA ALA A 65 15.66 -10.92 19.51
C ALA A 65 15.60 -10.21 18.15
N ASN A 66 16.48 -9.22 17.90
CA ASN A 66 16.57 -8.49 16.63
C ASN A 66 16.85 -9.45 15.46
N LEU A 67 17.77 -10.40 15.65
CA LEU A 67 18.08 -11.42 14.64
C LEU A 67 16.96 -12.44 14.50
N ARG A 68 16.47 -13.01 15.62
CA ARG A 68 15.45 -14.07 15.62
C ARG A 68 14.11 -13.62 15.04
N LEU A 69 13.71 -12.39 15.34
CA LEU A 69 12.43 -11.82 14.91
C LEU A 69 12.55 -10.97 13.63
N GLY A 70 13.77 -10.77 13.11
CA GLY A 70 14.00 -9.97 11.90
C GLY A 70 13.62 -8.49 12.06
N LEU A 71 13.85 -7.88 13.23
CA LEU A 71 13.36 -6.53 13.55
C LEU A 71 14.10 -5.42 12.79
N ALA A 72 15.28 -5.72 12.23
CA ALA A 72 16.12 -4.76 11.49
C ALA A 72 16.43 -3.45 12.26
N LEU A 73 16.55 -3.53 13.58
CA LEU A 73 16.85 -2.39 14.45
C LEU A 73 18.29 -1.93 14.27
N ALA A 74 18.49 -0.61 14.21
CA ALA A 74 19.80 0.02 14.30
C ALA A 74 20.34 -0.02 15.74
N GLU A 75 21.66 0.16 15.90
CA GLU A 75 22.30 0.12 17.22
C GLU A 75 21.73 1.15 18.20
N ASP A 76 21.39 2.35 17.73
CA ASP A 76 20.78 3.41 18.55
C ASP A 76 19.32 3.09 18.93
N GLU A 77 18.60 2.34 18.10
CA GLU A 77 17.26 1.82 18.43
C GLU A 77 17.31 0.72 19.48
N ILE A 78 18.32 -0.15 19.42
CA ILE A 78 18.58 -1.16 20.46
C ILE A 78 18.90 -0.49 21.79
N ASP A 79 19.74 0.54 21.78
CA ASP A 79 20.10 1.30 22.99
C ASP A 79 18.89 2.03 23.57
N TYR A 80 18.06 2.63 22.71
CA TYR A 80 16.80 3.27 23.12
C TYR A 80 15.86 2.28 23.83
N LEU A 81 15.65 1.10 23.24
CA LEU A 81 14.80 0.05 23.82
C LEU A 81 15.38 -0.48 25.14
N HIS A 82 16.69 -0.70 25.19
CA HIS A 82 17.37 -1.11 26.42
C HIS A 82 17.07 -0.13 27.56
N ASP A 83 17.29 1.17 27.34
CA ASP A 83 17.10 2.20 28.36
C ASP A 83 15.64 2.36 28.77
N ALA A 84 14.71 2.26 27.82
CA ALA A 84 13.29 2.32 28.07
C ALA A 84 12.82 1.18 28.99
N PHE A 85 13.17 -0.07 28.69
CA PHE A 85 12.72 -1.23 29.46
C PHE A 85 13.47 -1.40 30.79
N VAL A 86 14.73 -0.95 30.88
CA VAL A 86 15.43 -0.82 32.17
C VAL A 86 14.72 0.20 33.07
N LYS A 87 14.30 1.34 32.52
CA LYS A 87 13.54 2.37 33.27
C LYS A 87 12.17 1.86 33.71
N LEU A 88 11.49 1.08 32.87
CA LEU A 88 10.23 0.41 33.22
C LEU A 88 10.42 -0.75 34.22
N ASN A 89 11.67 -1.18 34.45
CA ASN A 89 12.05 -2.25 35.37
C ASN A 89 11.29 -3.57 35.10
N ARG A 90 11.11 -3.91 33.83
CA ARG A 90 10.54 -5.18 33.37
C ARG A 90 11.15 -5.59 32.03
N ASN A 91 11.02 -6.87 31.70
CA ASN A 91 11.38 -7.37 30.39
C ASN A 91 10.38 -6.88 29.32
N PRO A 92 10.85 -6.56 28.09
CA PRO A 92 9.98 -6.38 26.95
C PRO A 92 9.33 -7.70 26.52
N ASN A 93 8.11 -7.61 26.00
CA ASN A 93 7.51 -8.72 25.26
C ASN A 93 7.91 -8.64 23.78
N ASP A 94 7.89 -9.78 23.10
CA ASP A 94 8.15 -9.89 21.66
C ASP A 94 7.27 -8.95 20.82
N ILE A 95 5.97 -8.91 21.10
CA ILE A 95 4.98 -8.01 20.49
C ILE A 95 5.35 -6.53 20.65
N GLU A 96 5.92 -6.13 21.80
CA GLU A 96 6.30 -4.73 22.06
C GLU A 96 7.51 -4.33 21.19
N LEU A 97 8.50 -5.22 21.07
CA LEU A 97 9.66 -5.00 20.22
C LEU A 97 9.28 -5.01 18.73
N TYR A 98 8.39 -5.92 18.34
CA TYR A 98 7.92 -6.04 16.95
C TYR A 98 7.13 -4.81 16.52
N MET A 99 6.19 -4.37 17.36
CA MET A 99 5.43 -3.14 17.15
C MET A 99 6.35 -1.92 17.02
N PHE A 100 7.35 -1.79 17.91
CA PHE A 100 8.32 -0.70 17.84
C PHE A 100 9.13 -0.74 16.53
N ALA A 101 9.60 -1.92 16.13
CA ALA A 101 10.39 -2.10 14.91
C ALA A 101 9.60 -1.71 13.65
N GLN A 102 8.34 -2.12 13.55
CA GLN A 102 7.49 -1.77 12.42
C GLN A 102 7.22 -0.26 12.37
N ALA A 103 6.83 0.35 13.49
CA ALA A 103 6.56 1.78 13.59
C ALA A 103 7.80 2.65 13.29
N ASN A 104 9.01 2.15 13.59
CA ASN A 104 10.28 2.83 13.36
C ASN A 104 11.03 2.34 12.12
N SER A 105 10.42 1.54 11.26
CA SER A 105 11.00 1.15 9.97
C SER A 105 11.23 2.38 9.06
N GLU A 106 12.05 2.22 8.00
CA GLU A 106 12.18 3.30 7.00
C GLU A 106 10.80 3.60 6.41
N HIS A 107 10.09 2.53 6.01
CA HIS A 107 8.77 2.59 5.37
C HIS A 107 7.77 3.44 6.16
N CYS A 108 7.65 3.23 7.47
CA CYS A 108 6.69 3.97 8.30
C CYS A 108 7.21 5.36 8.70
N ARG A 109 8.49 5.49 9.07
CA ARG A 109 9.03 6.73 9.66
C ARG A 109 9.61 7.70 8.64
N HIS A 110 9.76 7.29 7.38
CA HIS A 110 10.29 8.11 6.29
C HIS A 110 11.62 8.78 6.68
N LYS A 111 12.53 8.00 7.30
CA LYS A 111 13.77 8.52 7.92
C LYS A 111 14.60 9.30 6.92
N ILE A 112 14.70 8.81 5.68
CA ILE A 112 15.48 9.47 4.61
C ILE A 112 14.85 10.81 4.21
N PHE A 113 13.52 10.88 4.12
CA PHE A 113 12.82 12.11 3.75
C PHE A 113 12.92 13.19 4.82
N ASN A 114 13.07 12.79 6.09
CA ASN A 114 13.21 13.67 7.24
C ASN A 114 14.67 13.95 7.66
N ALA A 115 15.64 13.30 7.01
CA ALA A 115 17.06 13.42 7.32
C ALA A 115 17.63 14.83 7.06
N ASP A 116 18.71 15.13 7.78
CA ASP A 116 19.61 16.24 7.46
C ASP A 116 20.62 15.77 6.39
N TRP A 117 21.04 16.66 5.50
CA TRP A 117 21.89 16.31 4.35
C TRP A 117 23.15 17.17 4.32
N ILE A 118 24.29 16.52 4.08
CA ILE A 118 25.56 17.14 3.71
C ILE A 118 25.88 16.64 2.31
N ILE A 119 25.98 17.53 1.34
CA ILE A 119 26.24 17.18 -0.06
C ILE A 119 27.53 17.88 -0.48
N ASP A 120 28.52 17.10 -0.92
CA ASP A 120 29.84 17.61 -1.34
C ASP A 120 30.52 18.47 -0.26
N GLY A 121 30.32 18.11 1.01
CA GLY A 121 30.85 18.83 2.18
C GLY A 121 30.03 20.05 2.62
N GLU A 122 28.93 20.38 1.94
CA GLU A 122 28.07 21.50 2.29
C GLU A 122 26.76 21.06 2.97
N GLN A 123 26.52 21.57 4.17
CA GLN A 123 25.27 21.35 4.91
C GLN A 123 24.09 21.97 4.15
N GLN A 124 23.08 21.15 3.88
CA GLN A 124 21.85 21.58 3.22
C GLN A 124 20.83 22.10 4.24
N PRO A 125 20.06 23.16 3.89
CA PRO A 125 19.20 23.85 4.85
C PRO A 125 17.82 23.19 5.05
N LYS A 126 17.46 22.20 4.23
CA LYS A 126 16.13 21.57 4.24
C LYS A 126 16.27 20.05 4.06
N SER A 127 15.44 19.28 4.76
CA SER A 127 15.19 17.88 4.43
C SER A 127 14.42 17.76 3.10
N LEU A 128 14.36 16.56 2.53
CA LEU A 128 13.56 16.30 1.32
C LEU A 128 12.09 16.66 1.56
N PHE A 129 11.50 16.23 2.68
CA PHE A 129 10.11 16.53 2.99
C PHE A 129 9.86 18.03 3.18
N LYS A 130 10.82 18.78 3.74
CA LYS A 130 10.71 20.24 3.85
C LYS A 130 10.82 20.93 2.49
N MET A 131 11.56 20.38 1.53
CA MET A 131 11.53 20.85 0.14
C MET A 131 10.17 20.59 -0.53
N ILE A 132 9.53 19.45 -0.24
CA ILE A 132 8.17 19.16 -0.72
C ILE A 132 7.15 20.12 -0.09
N LYS A 133 7.13 20.27 1.24
CA LYS A 133 6.23 21.23 1.93
C LYS A 133 6.39 22.67 1.44
N ASN A 134 7.54 23.01 0.87
CA ASN A 134 7.76 24.33 0.30
C ASN A 134 6.83 24.64 -0.87
N THR A 135 6.28 23.65 -1.58
CA THR A 135 5.28 23.89 -2.63
C THR A 135 3.98 24.41 -2.03
N MET A 136 3.50 23.80 -0.95
CA MET A 136 2.32 24.23 -0.19
C MET A 136 2.52 25.61 0.45
N GLU A 137 3.73 25.92 0.93
CA GLU A 137 4.06 27.25 1.46
C GLU A 137 3.92 28.36 0.40
N HIS A 138 4.14 28.06 -0.88
CA HIS A 138 4.08 29.05 -1.97
C HIS A 138 2.77 29.03 -2.77
N THR A 139 2.03 27.92 -2.76
CA THR A 139 0.78 27.74 -3.50
C THR A 139 -0.22 26.98 -2.62
N PRO A 140 -0.78 27.63 -1.59
CA PRO A 140 -1.80 27.03 -0.74
C PRO A 140 -3.20 27.04 -1.36
N ASP A 141 -3.37 27.70 -2.50
CA ASP A 141 -4.63 27.89 -3.21
C ASP A 141 -5.36 26.55 -3.41
N HIS A 142 -6.65 26.53 -3.10
CA HIS A 142 -7.56 25.39 -3.23
C HIS A 142 -7.24 24.15 -2.38
N VAL A 143 -6.22 24.17 -1.52
CA VAL A 143 -5.87 23.02 -0.67
C VAL A 143 -6.66 23.06 0.64
N LEU A 144 -7.39 22.00 0.93
CA LEU A 144 -8.16 21.81 2.18
C LEU A 144 -7.40 20.93 3.20
N SER A 145 -6.61 19.96 2.72
CA SER A 145 -5.77 19.10 3.55
C SER A 145 -4.49 18.68 2.82
N ALA A 146 -3.35 18.76 3.49
CA ALA A 146 -2.07 18.24 3.02
C ALA A 146 -1.17 17.88 4.20
N TYR A 147 -0.49 16.72 4.12
CA TYR A 147 0.50 16.24 5.10
C TYR A 147 -0.01 16.03 6.55
N LYS A 148 -1.31 15.83 6.71
CA LYS A 148 -1.98 15.65 8.03
C LYS A 148 -3.06 14.57 8.01
N ASP A 149 -3.07 13.76 6.97
CA ASP A 149 -4.02 12.66 6.73
C ASP A 149 -3.40 11.73 5.68
N ASN A 150 -4.06 10.59 5.43
CA ASN A 150 -3.60 9.59 4.48
C ASN A 150 -3.70 10.04 3.02
N ALA A 151 -4.56 11.01 2.71
CA ALA A 151 -4.68 11.63 1.39
C ALA A 151 -4.65 13.16 1.48
N ALA A 152 -4.28 13.80 0.36
CA ALA A 152 -4.46 15.24 0.19
C ALA A 152 -5.90 15.53 -0.24
N VAL A 153 -6.42 16.70 0.11
CA VAL A 153 -7.76 17.16 -0.28
C VAL A 153 -7.68 18.57 -0.87
N MET A 154 -8.31 18.78 -2.01
CA MET A 154 -8.48 20.08 -2.65
C MET A 154 -9.96 20.42 -2.86
N GLU A 155 -10.24 21.70 -3.11
CA GLU A 155 -11.56 22.18 -3.50
C GLU A 155 -12.04 21.45 -4.76
N GLY A 156 -13.36 21.31 -4.86
CA GLY A 156 -14.03 20.65 -5.98
C GLY A 156 -15.18 21.54 -6.47
N SER A 157 -16.29 20.95 -6.86
CA SER A 157 -17.44 21.69 -7.41
C SER A 157 -18.71 21.47 -6.59
N GLU A 158 -19.60 22.45 -6.60
CA GLU A 158 -20.93 22.31 -6.01
C GLU A 158 -21.87 21.58 -7.00
N VAL A 159 -22.31 20.38 -6.65
CA VAL A 159 -23.04 19.46 -7.55
C VAL A 159 -24.03 18.58 -6.79
N GLY A 160 -24.91 17.87 -7.49
CA GLY A 160 -25.84 16.91 -6.88
C GLY A 160 -25.16 15.59 -6.50
N ARG A 161 -24.79 15.42 -5.23
CA ARG A 161 -24.31 14.13 -4.72
C ARG A 161 -25.49 13.15 -4.61
N PHE A 162 -25.44 12.06 -5.38
CA PHE A 162 -26.56 11.12 -5.51
C PHE A 162 -26.38 9.90 -4.59
N PHE A 163 -27.24 9.76 -3.59
CA PHE A 163 -27.24 8.63 -2.67
C PHE A 163 -28.62 8.45 -2.02
N ALA A 164 -28.82 7.29 -1.37
CA ALA A 164 -30.06 6.98 -0.69
C ALA A 164 -30.13 7.65 0.69
N ASP A 165 -31.22 8.37 0.96
CA ASP A 165 -31.53 8.84 2.30
C ASP A 165 -31.76 7.65 3.25
N ARG A 166 -31.29 7.75 4.51
CA ARG A 166 -31.38 6.64 5.47
C ARG A 166 -32.83 6.32 5.85
N GLU A 167 -33.66 7.33 6.09
CA GLU A 167 -35.02 7.13 6.60
C GLU A 167 -35.96 6.62 5.50
N ALA A 168 -35.90 7.23 4.32
CA ALA A 168 -36.76 6.89 3.20
C ALA A 168 -36.23 5.71 2.36
N GLY A 169 -34.93 5.42 2.41
CA GLY A 169 -34.26 4.46 1.51
C GLY A 169 -34.30 4.88 0.05
N ARG A 170 -34.64 6.14 -0.24
CA ARG A 170 -34.85 6.69 -1.59
C ARG A 170 -33.61 7.44 -2.02
N TYR A 171 -33.17 7.18 -3.25
CA TYR A 171 -32.11 7.96 -3.87
C TYR A 171 -32.60 9.36 -4.24
N ASP A 172 -31.83 10.36 -3.86
CA ASP A 172 -32.05 11.76 -4.20
C ASP A 172 -30.70 12.47 -4.46
N PHE A 173 -30.77 13.60 -5.15
CA PHE A 173 -29.62 14.48 -5.35
C PHE A 173 -29.50 15.47 -4.17
N HIS A 174 -28.30 15.60 -3.63
CA HIS A 174 -27.98 16.54 -2.56
C HIS A 174 -27.01 17.58 -3.12
N GLN A 175 -27.50 18.80 -3.35
CA GLN A 175 -26.68 19.88 -3.90
C GLN A 175 -25.69 20.38 -2.84
N GLU A 176 -24.41 20.09 -3.03
CA GLU A 176 -23.34 20.41 -2.08
C GLU A 176 -21.95 20.35 -2.73
N PRO A 177 -20.89 20.88 -2.08
CA PRO A 177 -19.53 20.71 -2.56
C PRO A 177 -19.10 19.23 -2.53
N ALA A 178 -18.73 18.69 -3.69
CA ALA A 178 -17.96 17.46 -3.82
C ALA A 178 -16.48 17.83 -3.95
N HIS A 179 -15.78 17.94 -2.81
CA HIS A 179 -14.34 18.15 -2.78
C HIS A 179 -13.59 16.89 -3.19
N ILE A 180 -12.33 17.06 -3.60
CA ILE A 180 -11.57 16.02 -4.29
C ILE A 180 -10.41 15.60 -3.39
N LEU A 181 -10.34 14.31 -3.07
CA LEU A 181 -9.16 13.72 -2.43
C LEU A 181 -8.27 13.04 -3.48
N MET A 182 -6.97 12.89 -3.17
CA MET A 182 -6.02 12.19 -4.03
C MET A 182 -4.92 11.50 -3.23
N LYS A 183 -4.58 10.27 -3.64
CA LYS A 183 -3.48 9.47 -3.08
C LYS A 183 -2.85 8.62 -4.18
N VAL A 184 -1.57 8.27 -3.98
CA VAL A 184 -0.81 7.33 -4.79
C VAL A 184 0.16 6.61 -3.86
N GLU A 185 0.20 5.28 -3.97
CA GLU A 185 1.08 4.39 -3.22
C GLU A 185 1.84 3.44 -4.15
N THR A 186 2.79 2.70 -3.59
CA THR A 186 3.52 1.66 -4.32
C THR A 186 3.65 0.38 -3.51
N HIS A 187 3.65 -0.76 -4.21
CA HIS A 187 3.67 -2.07 -3.59
C HIS A 187 4.77 -2.98 -4.19
N ASN A 188 5.98 -2.44 -4.20
CA ASN A 188 7.10 -2.91 -5.01
C ASN A 188 7.68 -4.25 -4.55
N HIS A 189 7.92 -4.40 -3.24
CA HIS A 189 8.60 -5.58 -2.71
C HIS A 189 7.73 -6.85 -2.80
N PRO A 190 6.46 -6.85 -2.34
CA PRO A 190 5.60 -8.03 -2.45
C PRO A 190 5.35 -8.43 -3.90
N THR A 191 5.21 -7.47 -4.82
CA THR A 191 5.00 -7.75 -6.25
C THR A 191 6.21 -8.45 -6.90
N ALA A 192 7.42 -8.27 -6.37
CA ALA A 192 8.60 -9.01 -6.85
C ALA A 192 8.55 -10.51 -6.48
N ILE A 193 7.80 -10.87 -5.45
CA ILE A 193 7.71 -12.23 -4.88
C ILE A 193 6.45 -12.94 -5.36
N SER A 194 5.29 -12.31 -5.18
CA SER A 194 3.99 -12.82 -5.63
C SER A 194 3.21 -11.68 -6.31
N PRO A 195 3.24 -11.60 -7.65
CA PRO A 195 2.82 -10.41 -8.38
C PRO A 195 1.31 -10.14 -8.31
N TRP A 196 0.45 -11.17 -8.41
CA TRP A 196 -1.00 -11.00 -8.32
C TRP A 196 -1.43 -10.32 -7.02
N PRO A 197 -1.20 -10.92 -5.82
CA PRO A 197 -1.67 -10.32 -4.59
C PRO A 197 -0.88 -9.05 -4.27
N GLY A 198 0.41 -8.98 -4.63
CA GLY A 198 1.21 -7.77 -4.46
C GLY A 198 0.60 -6.56 -5.17
N ALA A 199 0.08 -6.74 -6.39
CA ALA A 199 -0.59 -5.68 -7.12
C ALA A 199 -2.03 -5.42 -6.65
N ALA A 200 -2.76 -6.48 -6.29
CA ALA A 200 -4.13 -6.38 -5.78
C ALA A 200 -4.17 -5.60 -4.46
N THR A 201 -3.34 -6.00 -3.48
CA THR A 201 -3.27 -5.33 -2.18
C THR A 201 -2.64 -3.94 -2.25
N GLY A 202 -1.79 -3.67 -3.25
CA GLY A 202 -1.36 -2.31 -3.56
C GLY A 202 -2.52 -1.39 -3.94
N SER A 203 -3.49 -1.91 -4.72
CA SER A 203 -4.73 -1.17 -5.01
C SER A 203 -5.63 -1.07 -3.78
N GLY A 204 -5.80 -2.16 -3.03
CA GLY A 204 -6.64 -2.18 -1.83
C GLY A 204 -6.15 -1.23 -0.74
N GLY A 205 -4.86 -1.26 -0.37
CA GLY A 205 -4.30 -0.34 0.62
C GLY A 205 -4.56 1.13 0.28
N GLU A 206 -4.33 1.49 -0.98
CA GLU A 206 -4.57 2.85 -1.45
C GLU A 206 -6.07 3.24 -1.48
N ILE A 207 -6.97 2.30 -1.80
CA ILE A 207 -8.43 2.51 -1.68
C ILE A 207 -8.83 2.74 -0.21
N ARG A 208 -8.20 2.04 0.74
CA ARG A 208 -8.46 2.26 2.18
C ARG A 208 -8.07 3.66 2.61
N ASP A 209 -6.93 4.17 2.15
CA ASP A 209 -6.53 5.55 2.42
C ASP A 209 -7.54 6.58 1.92
N GLU A 210 -8.04 6.38 0.70
CA GLU A 210 -9.09 7.21 0.14
C GLU A 210 -10.34 7.19 1.04
N GLY A 211 -10.85 6.01 1.37
CA GLY A 211 -12.03 5.84 2.22
C GLY A 211 -11.86 6.38 3.65
N ALA A 212 -10.65 6.28 4.19
CA ALA A 212 -10.29 6.74 5.53
C ALA A 212 -9.90 8.22 5.60
N THR A 213 -9.91 8.96 4.49
CA THR A 213 -9.61 10.40 4.51
C THR A 213 -10.64 11.16 5.35
N GLY A 214 -10.16 12.01 6.26
CA GLY A 214 -11.00 12.78 7.18
C GLY A 214 -11.89 11.87 8.03
N ARG A 215 -13.20 12.16 8.08
CA ARG A 215 -14.22 11.38 8.80
C ARG A 215 -14.98 10.39 7.92
N GLY A 216 -14.35 9.93 6.85
CA GLY A 216 -14.92 9.03 5.86
C GLY A 216 -15.17 9.73 4.53
N ALA A 217 -14.69 9.13 3.45
CA ALA A 217 -14.86 9.62 2.09
C ALA A 217 -15.18 8.48 1.11
N LYS A 218 -15.30 8.81 -0.18
CA LYS A 218 -15.69 7.84 -1.21
C LYS A 218 -14.68 7.80 -2.37
N PRO A 219 -13.99 6.67 -2.58
CA PRO A 219 -13.17 6.46 -3.77
C PRO A 219 -14.00 6.56 -5.05
N LYS A 220 -13.44 7.17 -6.10
CA LYS A 220 -14.15 7.42 -7.37
C LYS A 220 -13.48 6.75 -8.57
N ALA A 221 -12.18 6.94 -8.77
CA ALA A 221 -11.46 6.40 -9.94
C ALA A 221 -9.98 6.18 -9.64
N GLY A 222 -9.41 5.12 -10.22
CA GLY A 222 -8.02 4.73 -10.01
C GLY A 222 -7.11 4.95 -11.21
N LEU A 223 -5.81 4.85 -10.95
CA LEU A 223 -4.71 4.81 -11.91
C LEU A 223 -3.70 3.72 -11.51
N VAL A 224 -2.97 3.18 -12.49
CA VAL A 224 -2.06 2.04 -12.28
C VAL A 224 -0.74 2.24 -13.02
N GLY A 225 0.38 1.93 -12.37
CA GLY A 225 1.72 2.10 -12.94
C GLY A 225 2.60 0.87 -12.76
N PHE A 226 3.31 0.48 -13.82
CA PHE A 226 4.30 -0.60 -13.77
C PHE A 226 5.65 -0.20 -14.36
N SER A 227 6.74 -0.49 -13.64
CA SER A 227 8.10 -0.52 -14.19
C SER A 227 8.73 -1.87 -13.94
N VAL A 228 9.20 -2.55 -14.99
CA VAL A 228 9.82 -3.89 -14.91
C VAL A 228 11.06 -3.97 -15.80
N SER A 229 11.85 -5.02 -15.61
CA SER A 229 12.95 -5.39 -16.52
C SER A 229 12.45 -5.81 -17.91
N ASN A 230 13.33 -6.26 -18.81
CA ASN A 230 12.92 -6.67 -20.16
C ASN A 230 12.00 -7.90 -20.10
N LEU A 231 10.98 -7.94 -20.98
CA LEU A 231 9.97 -9.00 -20.94
C LEU A 231 10.50 -10.31 -21.50
N ARG A 232 11.33 -10.25 -22.55
CA ARG A 232 11.89 -11.43 -23.22
C ARG A 232 10.82 -12.48 -23.53
N ILE A 233 9.74 -12.03 -24.18
CA ILE A 233 8.61 -12.89 -24.54
C ILE A 233 9.11 -14.03 -25.44
N PRO A 234 8.91 -15.32 -25.08
CA PRO A 234 9.41 -16.43 -25.87
C PRO A 234 8.94 -16.39 -27.33
N GLY A 235 9.89 -16.43 -28.27
CA GLY A 235 9.61 -16.34 -29.71
C GLY A 235 9.30 -14.92 -30.21
N PHE A 236 9.37 -13.91 -29.34
CA PHE A 236 9.18 -12.49 -29.66
C PHE A 236 10.25 -11.59 -28.99
N GLU A 237 11.44 -12.15 -28.76
CA GLU A 237 12.59 -11.44 -28.23
C GLU A 237 12.94 -10.22 -29.09
N GLN A 238 13.28 -9.11 -28.44
CA GLN A 238 13.62 -7.86 -29.09
C GLN A 238 15.14 -7.64 -29.12
N PRO A 239 15.67 -6.91 -30.13
CA PRO A 239 17.12 -6.85 -30.38
C PRO A 239 17.93 -6.07 -29.34
N TRP A 240 17.28 -5.47 -28.34
CA TRP A 240 17.94 -4.78 -27.21
C TRP A 240 17.92 -5.63 -25.93
N GLU A 241 17.25 -6.78 -25.92
CA GLU A 241 17.10 -7.59 -24.72
C GLU A 241 18.29 -8.54 -24.55
N GLU A 242 18.89 -8.55 -23.36
CA GLU A 242 19.94 -9.50 -22.94
C GLU A 242 19.49 -10.17 -21.63
N ASP A 243 19.80 -11.46 -21.47
CA ASP A 243 19.55 -12.17 -20.20
C ASP A 243 20.71 -11.97 -19.22
N PHE A 244 20.48 -11.14 -18.21
CA PHE A 244 21.43 -10.91 -17.13
C PHE A 244 21.22 -11.82 -15.92
N GLY A 245 20.29 -12.79 -15.99
CA GLY A 245 19.84 -13.58 -14.86
C GLY A 245 18.97 -12.78 -13.87
N LYS A 246 18.51 -13.45 -12.83
CA LYS A 246 17.73 -12.86 -11.72
C LYS A 246 17.90 -13.71 -10.45
N PRO A 247 17.63 -13.18 -9.24
CA PRO A 247 17.50 -14.00 -8.04
C PRO A 247 16.44 -15.11 -8.22
N GLU A 248 16.71 -16.33 -7.72
CA GLU A 248 15.81 -17.49 -7.90
C GLU A 248 14.43 -17.34 -7.23
N ARG A 249 14.37 -16.54 -6.17
CA ARG A 249 13.16 -16.33 -5.37
C ARG A 249 12.20 -15.25 -5.90
N ILE A 250 12.67 -14.35 -6.77
CA ILE A 250 11.79 -13.35 -7.37
C ILE A 250 11.25 -13.87 -8.70
N VAL A 251 10.10 -13.38 -9.12
CA VAL A 251 9.52 -13.72 -10.42
C VAL A 251 10.18 -12.94 -11.56
N THR A 252 9.87 -13.30 -12.82
CA THR A 252 10.41 -12.58 -13.99
C THR A 252 9.60 -11.30 -14.27
N ALA A 253 10.15 -10.39 -15.08
CA ALA A 253 9.40 -9.22 -15.56
C ALA A 253 8.16 -9.61 -16.36
N LEU A 254 8.23 -10.69 -17.16
CA LEU A 254 7.07 -11.20 -17.90
C LEU A 254 5.99 -11.72 -16.97
N ASP A 255 6.38 -12.46 -15.93
CA ASP A 255 5.46 -12.99 -14.93
C ASP A 255 4.75 -11.86 -14.16
N ILE A 256 5.51 -10.84 -13.75
CA ILE A 256 4.94 -9.62 -13.13
C ILE A 256 3.92 -8.96 -14.06
N MET A 257 4.22 -8.83 -15.36
CA MET A 257 3.31 -8.19 -16.31
C MET A 257 2.17 -9.09 -16.79
N THR A 258 2.19 -10.38 -16.43
CA THR A 258 1.11 -11.32 -16.69
C THR A 258 0.13 -11.33 -15.52
N GLU A 259 0.64 -11.56 -14.31
CA GLU A 259 -0.17 -11.75 -13.11
C GLU A 259 -0.47 -10.46 -12.34
N GLY A 260 0.50 -9.53 -12.28
CA GLY A 260 0.36 -8.27 -11.52
C GLY A 260 -0.78 -7.39 -12.01
N PRO A 261 -0.86 -7.05 -13.31
CA PRO A 261 -1.99 -6.29 -13.85
C PRO A 261 -3.35 -6.97 -13.60
N LEU A 262 -3.41 -8.30 -13.63
CA LEU A 262 -4.64 -9.04 -13.36
C LEU A 262 -5.06 -8.91 -11.90
N GLY A 263 -4.13 -9.03 -10.94
CA GLY A 263 -4.42 -8.80 -9.52
C GLY A 263 -4.88 -7.36 -9.23
N GLY A 264 -4.17 -6.37 -9.76
CA GLY A 264 -4.59 -4.96 -9.63
C GLY A 264 -5.95 -4.69 -10.27
N ALA A 265 -6.24 -5.27 -11.43
CA ALA A 265 -7.54 -5.15 -12.08
C ALA A 265 -8.64 -5.89 -11.32
N ALA A 266 -8.37 -7.09 -10.79
CA ALA A 266 -9.31 -7.88 -9.99
C ALA A 266 -9.80 -7.06 -8.79
N PHE A 267 -8.89 -6.41 -8.07
CA PHE A 267 -9.25 -5.55 -6.94
C PHE A 267 -10.14 -4.39 -7.37
N ASN A 268 -9.72 -3.62 -8.37
CA ASN A 268 -10.49 -2.46 -8.85
C ASN A 268 -11.89 -2.87 -9.37
N ASN A 269 -11.98 -4.00 -10.07
CA ASN A 269 -13.22 -4.51 -10.64
C ASN A 269 -14.20 -4.96 -9.56
N GLU A 270 -13.76 -5.80 -8.63
CA GLU A 270 -14.62 -6.40 -7.61
C GLU A 270 -15.00 -5.38 -6.52
N PHE A 271 -14.09 -4.47 -6.16
CA PHE A 271 -14.44 -3.31 -5.33
C PHE A 271 -15.41 -2.34 -6.05
N GLY A 272 -15.22 -2.18 -7.36
CA GLY A 272 -16.05 -1.35 -8.22
C GLY A 272 -15.58 0.11 -8.29
N ARG A 273 -14.29 0.34 -8.56
CA ARG A 273 -13.77 1.63 -9.05
C ARG A 273 -13.18 1.47 -10.46
N PRO A 274 -13.41 2.40 -11.40
CA PRO A 274 -12.84 2.33 -12.73
C PRO A 274 -11.35 2.71 -12.71
N ALA A 275 -10.51 1.99 -13.47
CA ALA A 275 -9.09 2.27 -13.63
C ALA A 275 -8.83 2.99 -14.96
N LEU A 276 -8.57 4.31 -14.91
CA LEU A 276 -8.75 5.20 -16.07
C LEU A 276 -7.45 5.79 -16.63
N ASN A 277 -6.34 5.67 -15.91
CA ASN A 277 -5.04 6.12 -16.40
C ASN A 277 -3.94 5.18 -15.93
N GLY A 278 -2.80 5.21 -16.60
CA GLY A 278 -1.67 4.41 -16.19
C GLY A 278 -0.41 4.62 -17.01
N TYR A 279 0.66 3.98 -16.56
CA TYR A 279 1.90 3.89 -17.33
C TYR A 279 2.47 2.47 -17.25
N PHE A 280 3.21 2.09 -18.28
CA PHE A 280 3.97 0.85 -18.29
C PHE A 280 5.34 1.10 -18.92
N ARG A 281 6.41 0.74 -18.21
CA ARG A 281 7.80 0.90 -18.62
C ARG A 281 8.55 -0.42 -18.49
N THR A 282 9.28 -0.76 -19.54
CA THR A 282 10.38 -1.73 -19.46
C THR A 282 11.72 -0.98 -19.49
N TYR A 283 12.65 -1.37 -18.62
CA TYR A 283 14.04 -0.94 -18.68
C TYR A 283 14.94 -1.94 -17.96
N GLU A 284 15.90 -2.50 -18.69
CA GLU A 284 16.97 -3.33 -18.16
C GLU A 284 18.11 -3.29 -19.16
N GLU A 285 19.22 -2.68 -18.76
CA GLU A 285 20.36 -2.52 -19.65
C GLU A 285 21.66 -2.37 -18.85
N LYS A 286 22.76 -2.86 -19.42
CA LYS A 286 24.11 -2.57 -18.94
C LYS A 286 24.52 -1.21 -19.46
N VAL A 287 24.60 -0.23 -18.56
CA VAL A 287 24.83 1.18 -18.93
C VAL A 287 25.98 1.77 -18.15
N ASP A 288 26.71 2.68 -18.82
CA ASP A 288 27.68 3.57 -18.18
C ASP A 288 26.93 4.75 -17.53
N SER A 289 26.66 4.64 -16.23
CA SER A 289 25.87 5.57 -15.43
C SER A 289 26.75 6.34 -14.43
N HIS A 290 26.13 6.90 -13.38
CA HIS A 290 26.80 7.71 -12.37
C HIS A 290 27.90 6.95 -11.62
N ASN A 291 27.76 5.63 -11.52
CA ASN A 291 28.70 4.74 -10.83
C ASN A 291 29.54 3.89 -11.81
N GLY A 292 29.70 4.34 -13.05
CA GLY A 292 30.38 3.59 -14.11
C GLY A 292 29.46 2.57 -14.77
N GLU A 293 30.03 1.51 -15.34
CA GLU A 293 29.28 0.46 -16.03
C GLU A 293 28.60 -0.48 -15.03
N GLU A 294 27.28 -0.55 -15.08
CA GLU A 294 26.47 -1.36 -14.17
C GLU A 294 25.15 -1.78 -14.84
N LEU A 295 24.54 -2.84 -14.31
CA LEU A 295 23.19 -3.25 -14.71
C LEU A 295 22.17 -2.34 -14.02
N ARG A 296 21.33 -1.67 -14.80
CA ARG A 296 20.24 -0.83 -14.29
C ARG A 296 18.92 -1.34 -14.84
N GLY A 297 17.98 -1.64 -13.95
CA GLY A 297 16.66 -2.12 -14.32
C GLY A 297 15.74 -2.27 -13.12
N TYR A 298 14.70 -3.09 -13.29
CA TYR A 298 13.59 -3.23 -12.34
C TYR A 298 13.30 -4.71 -12.04
N HIS A 299 14.30 -5.44 -11.54
CA HIS A 299 14.08 -6.76 -10.94
C HIS A 299 13.15 -6.67 -9.73
N LYS A 300 13.36 -5.68 -8.85
CA LYS A 300 12.30 -5.19 -7.96
C LYS A 300 11.46 -4.21 -8.80
N PRO A 301 10.18 -4.50 -9.06
CA PRO A 301 9.36 -3.68 -9.94
C PRO A 301 8.99 -2.36 -9.27
N ILE A 302 8.46 -1.43 -10.07
CA ILE A 302 7.50 -0.47 -9.56
C ILE A 302 6.12 -1.07 -9.80
N MET A 303 5.34 -1.26 -8.75
CA MET A 303 3.89 -1.46 -8.83
C MET A 303 3.26 -0.28 -8.10
N LEU A 304 2.53 0.55 -8.85
CA LEU A 304 1.94 1.79 -8.36
C LEU A 304 0.42 1.71 -8.51
N ALA A 305 -0.28 2.09 -7.45
CA ALA A 305 -1.72 2.29 -7.44
C ALA A 305 -2.02 3.68 -6.89
N GLY A 306 -3.05 4.32 -7.42
CA GLY A 306 -3.46 5.64 -6.97
C GLY A 306 -4.86 5.93 -7.41
N GLY A 307 -5.44 7.00 -6.90
CA GLY A 307 -6.79 7.37 -7.26
C GLY A 307 -7.21 8.75 -6.78
N ILE A 308 -8.44 9.06 -7.14
CA ILE A 308 -9.19 10.20 -6.66
C ILE A 308 -10.52 9.73 -6.10
N GLY A 309 -11.00 10.48 -5.10
CA GLY A 309 -12.29 10.28 -4.47
C GLY A 309 -12.98 11.61 -4.20
N ASN A 310 -14.22 11.53 -3.74
CA ASN A 310 -14.97 12.69 -3.30
C ASN A 310 -15.15 12.70 -1.78
N ILE A 311 -15.10 13.89 -1.17
CA ILE A 311 -15.31 14.13 0.26
C ILE A 311 -16.21 15.34 0.50
N ARG A 312 -17.02 15.30 1.56
CA ARG A 312 -17.84 16.44 2.02
C ARG A 312 -16.97 17.43 2.80
N ALA A 313 -17.28 18.72 2.72
CA ALA A 313 -16.54 19.80 3.39
C ALA A 313 -16.34 19.56 4.89
N ASP A 314 -17.42 19.26 5.62
CA ASP A 314 -17.39 19.10 7.09
C ASP A 314 -16.75 17.78 7.55
N HIS A 315 -16.36 16.92 6.61
CA HIS A 315 -15.70 15.65 6.88
C HIS A 315 -14.22 15.66 6.50
N VAL A 316 -13.69 16.76 5.93
CA VAL A 316 -12.26 16.86 5.58
C VAL A 316 -11.35 16.83 6.80
N GLN A 317 -11.74 17.48 7.90
CA GLN A 317 -10.95 17.45 9.13
C GLN A 317 -11.34 16.25 9.97
N LYS A 318 -10.33 15.53 10.50
CA LYS A 318 -10.54 14.54 11.56
C LYS A 318 -11.25 15.18 12.75
N GLY A 319 -12.14 14.43 13.39
CA GLY A 319 -12.82 14.85 14.61
C GLY A 319 -11.96 14.62 15.86
N GLU A 320 -12.37 15.21 16.98
CA GLU A 320 -11.76 14.94 18.27
C GLU A 320 -12.18 13.55 18.79
N ILE A 321 -11.21 12.75 19.25
CA ILE A 321 -11.48 11.50 19.95
C ILE A 321 -11.80 11.83 21.40
N VAL A 322 -13.04 11.59 21.83
CA VAL A 322 -13.46 11.78 23.23
C VAL A 322 -12.97 10.63 24.12
N VAL A 323 -12.73 10.92 25.41
CA VAL A 323 -12.41 9.87 26.39
C VAL A 323 -13.58 8.88 26.48
N GLY A 324 -13.28 7.58 26.46
CA GLY A 324 -14.28 6.52 26.43
C GLY A 324 -14.89 6.26 25.05
N ALA A 325 -14.43 6.96 24.00
CA ALA A 325 -14.76 6.59 22.62
C ALA A 325 -14.37 5.14 22.36
N LYS A 326 -15.19 4.45 21.59
CA LYS A 326 -15.02 3.03 21.27
C LYS A 326 -14.11 2.91 20.07
N LEU A 327 -13.06 2.11 20.24
CA LEU A 327 -12.04 1.87 19.24
C LEU A 327 -12.37 0.56 18.53
N ILE A 328 -12.63 0.67 17.23
CA ILE A 328 -13.23 -0.38 16.42
C ILE A 328 -12.28 -0.78 15.31
N VAL A 329 -12.23 -2.09 15.03
CA VAL A 329 -11.73 -2.62 13.76
C VAL A 329 -12.93 -2.92 12.88
N LEU A 330 -13.01 -2.29 11.71
CA LEU A 330 -13.99 -2.56 10.66
C LEU A 330 -13.31 -3.38 9.57
N GLY A 331 -13.87 -4.54 9.21
CA GLY A 331 -13.42 -5.34 8.09
C GLY A 331 -13.05 -6.78 8.41
N GLY A 332 -12.13 -7.34 7.61
CA GLY A 332 -11.83 -8.77 7.59
C GLY A 332 -11.28 -9.33 8.91
N PRO A 333 -11.60 -10.59 9.26
CA PRO A 333 -10.89 -11.32 10.31
C PRO A 333 -9.40 -11.43 9.99
N SER A 334 -8.58 -11.39 11.05
CA SER A 334 -7.13 -11.46 10.93
C SER A 334 -6.65 -12.90 10.66
N MET A 335 -5.59 -13.01 9.88
CA MET A 335 -4.80 -14.21 9.57
C MET A 335 -3.31 -13.87 9.73
N ASN A 336 -2.42 -14.85 9.74
CA ASN A 336 -0.97 -14.61 9.87
C ASN A 336 -0.35 -14.24 8.51
N ILE A 337 -0.68 -13.05 8.03
CA ILE A 337 -0.31 -12.54 6.71
C ILE A 337 0.60 -11.34 6.88
N GLY A 338 1.63 -11.23 6.02
CA GLY A 338 2.42 -10.00 5.91
C GLY A 338 3.23 -9.64 7.15
N LEU A 339 3.48 -10.58 8.07
CA LEU A 339 4.14 -10.29 9.34
C LEU A 339 5.55 -9.74 9.08
N GLY A 340 5.74 -8.45 9.36
CA GLY A 340 7.03 -7.77 9.15
C GLY A 340 7.21 -7.12 7.79
N GLY A 341 6.14 -6.92 7.01
CA GLY A 341 6.19 -6.30 5.68
C GLY A 341 6.87 -4.93 5.66
N GLY A 342 6.63 -4.09 6.67
CA GLY A 342 7.34 -2.82 6.88
C GLY A 342 8.88 -2.95 6.96
N ALA A 343 9.40 -3.88 7.77
CA ALA A 343 10.84 -4.16 7.84
C ALA A 343 11.38 -4.82 6.56
N ALA A 344 10.67 -5.80 6.01
CA ALA A 344 11.07 -6.51 4.79
C ALA A 344 11.16 -5.57 3.56
N SER A 345 10.19 -4.67 3.40
CA SER A 345 10.15 -3.70 2.30
C SER A 345 11.28 -2.66 2.36
N SER A 346 11.81 -2.41 3.56
CA SER A 346 12.93 -1.50 3.84
C SER A 346 14.30 -2.09 3.48
N MET A 347 14.38 -3.39 3.19
CA MET A 347 15.63 -4.07 2.81
C MET A 347 15.80 -4.23 1.29
N ALA A 348 17.06 -4.41 0.85
CA ALA A 348 17.36 -4.73 -0.54
C ALA A 348 16.90 -6.16 -0.88
N SER A 349 16.16 -6.31 -1.98
CA SER A 349 15.72 -7.62 -2.47
C SER A 349 16.94 -8.46 -2.88
N GLY A 350 17.17 -9.62 -2.26
CA GLY A 350 18.32 -10.46 -2.63
C GLY A 350 19.01 -11.25 -1.50
N GLN A 351 18.84 -10.89 -0.22
CA GLN A 351 19.53 -11.52 0.92
C GLN A 351 18.65 -12.19 2.02
N SER A 352 17.34 -12.41 1.77
CA SER A 352 16.38 -13.12 2.64
C SER A 352 16.41 -14.67 2.56
N ASP A 353 16.03 -15.33 3.67
CA ASP A 353 15.69 -16.76 3.80
C ASP A 353 14.26 -17.07 3.28
N ALA A 354 13.95 -18.36 3.00
CA ALA A 354 12.67 -18.79 2.43
C ALA A 354 11.44 -18.41 3.28
N ASP A 355 11.55 -18.41 4.61
CA ASP A 355 10.45 -18.02 5.52
C ASP A 355 10.07 -16.54 5.36
N LEU A 356 11.03 -15.67 5.04
CA LEU A 356 10.80 -14.24 4.79
C LEU A 356 10.07 -14.00 3.44
N ASP A 357 10.23 -14.93 2.49
CA ASP A 357 9.56 -14.81 1.19
C ASP A 357 8.05 -15.17 1.32
N PHE A 358 7.67 -16.12 2.18
CA PHE A 358 6.25 -16.38 2.49
C PHE A 358 5.58 -15.21 3.24
N ALA A 359 6.30 -14.57 4.16
CA ALA A 359 5.82 -13.35 4.82
C ALA A 359 5.58 -12.18 3.84
N SER A 360 6.13 -12.25 2.62
CA SER A 360 5.90 -11.27 1.56
C SER A 360 4.72 -11.61 0.64
N VAL A 361 4.11 -12.79 0.80
CA VAL A 361 2.91 -13.19 0.05
C VAL A 361 1.70 -12.54 0.71
N GLN A 362 1.04 -11.69 -0.07
CA GLN A 362 -0.13 -10.94 0.37
C GLN A 362 -1.43 -11.66 -0.02
N ARG A 363 -2.57 -11.14 0.45
CA ARG A 363 -3.88 -11.73 0.17
C ARG A 363 -4.95 -10.66 0.07
N ASP A 364 -5.65 -10.61 -1.05
CA ASP A 364 -6.76 -9.69 -1.30
C ASP A 364 -8.14 -10.36 -1.14
N ASN A 365 -9.12 -9.56 -0.70
CA ASN A 365 -10.55 -9.88 -0.77
C ASN A 365 -11.36 -8.59 -1.02
N PRO A 366 -11.45 -8.12 -2.27
CA PRO A 366 -12.01 -6.80 -2.59
C PRO A 366 -13.48 -6.65 -2.21
N GLU A 367 -14.26 -7.74 -2.21
CA GLU A 367 -15.65 -7.75 -1.72
C GLU A 367 -15.78 -7.33 -0.25
N MET A 368 -14.84 -7.77 0.59
CA MET A 368 -14.79 -7.35 2.00
C MET A 368 -14.59 -5.84 2.11
N GLU A 369 -13.66 -5.29 1.33
CA GLU A 369 -13.40 -3.85 1.33
C GLU A 369 -14.58 -3.06 0.77
N ARG A 370 -15.29 -3.61 -0.22
CA ARG A 370 -16.54 -3.00 -0.71
C ARG A 370 -17.60 -2.93 0.39
N ARG A 371 -17.78 -3.98 1.19
CA ARG A 371 -18.70 -3.97 2.34
C ARG A 371 -18.32 -2.92 3.37
N CYS A 372 -17.03 -2.77 3.66
CA CYS A 372 -16.53 -1.69 4.52
C CYS A 372 -16.81 -0.31 3.93
N GLN A 373 -16.55 -0.11 2.63
CA GLN A 373 -16.82 1.15 1.95
C GLN A 373 -18.32 1.51 1.98
N GLU A 374 -19.23 0.55 1.89
CA GLU A 374 -20.67 0.85 2.04
C GLU A 374 -21.01 1.36 3.44
N VAL A 375 -20.38 0.84 4.50
CA VAL A 375 -20.54 1.38 5.87
C VAL A 375 -19.99 2.79 5.98
N ILE A 376 -18.77 3.04 5.45
CA ILE A 376 -18.18 4.38 5.40
C ILE A 376 -19.09 5.33 4.62
N ASP A 377 -19.67 4.84 3.53
CA ASP A 377 -20.64 5.60 2.74
C ASP A 377 -21.87 5.97 3.54
N ARG A 378 -22.49 5.02 4.25
CA ARG A 378 -23.61 5.33 5.14
C ARG A 378 -23.23 6.36 6.21
N CYS A 379 -22.02 6.29 6.75
CA CYS A 379 -21.55 7.22 7.78
C CYS A 379 -21.45 8.66 7.26
N TRP A 380 -20.73 8.92 6.15
CA TRP A 380 -20.62 10.30 5.64
C TRP A 380 -21.95 10.82 5.04
N GLN A 381 -22.83 9.93 4.56
CA GLN A 381 -24.16 10.30 4.03
C GLN A 381 -25.06 10.91 5.11
N LEU A 382 -24.84 10.55 6.39
CA LEU A 382 -25.55 11.14 7.54
C LEU A 382 -25.18 12.61 7.83
N GLY A 383 -24.18 13.17 7.14
CA GLY A 383 -23.81 14.58 7.27
C GLY A 383 -23.33 14.90 8.70
N ASP A 384 -24.04 15.79 9.38
CA ASP A 384 -23.75 16.16 10.77
C ASP A 384 -23.89 14.98 11.74
N ALA A 385 -24.76 14.01 11.42
CA ALA A 385 -24.97 12.81 12.22
C ALA A 385 -24.00 11.67 11.90
N ASN A 386 -22.91 11.95 11.18
CA ASN A 386 -21.84 10.98 10.92
C ASN A 386 -21.21 10.49 12.24
N PRO A 387 -21.31 9.19 12.59
CA PRO A 387 -20.81 8.67 13.87
C PRO A 387 -19.29 8.54 13.94
N ILE A 388 -18.59 8.61 12.79
CA ILE A 388 -17.13 8.51 12.73
C ILE A 388 -16.52 9.79 13.30
N LEU A 389 -15.79 9.67 14.40
CA LEU A 389 -14.96 10.74 14.94
C LEU A 389 -13.60 10.77 14.22
N PHE A 390 -13.01 9.59 14.07
CA PHE A 390 -11.71 9.38 13.44
C PHE A 390 -11.72 8.04 12.72
N ILE A 391 -11.09 7.94 11.57
CA ILE A 391 -10.88 6.69 10.83
C ILE A 391 -9.46 6.71 10.23
N HIS A 392 -8.83 5.54 10.16
CA HIS A 392 -7.52 5.33 9.56
C HIS A 392 -7.50 3.96 8.86
N ASP A 393 -6.70 3.82 7.81
CA ASP A 393 -6.45 2.52 7.19
C ASP A 393 -5.65 1.59 8.13
N VAL A 394 -5.68 0.29 7.83
CA VAL A 394 -4.72 -0.67 8.38
C VAL A 394 -3.85 -1.17 7.24
N GLY A 395 -2.54 -0.92 7.34
CA GLY A 395 -1.53 -1.31 6.36
C GLY A 395 -0.29 -1.90 7.04
N ALA A 396 0.88 -1.33 6.74
CA ALA A 396 2.16 -1.80 7.28
C ALA A 396 2.19 -1.80 8.82
N GLY A 397 2.61 -2.92 9.42
CA GLY A 397 2.59 -3.13 10.87
C GLY A 397 1.21 -3.44 11.46
N GLY A 398 0.14 -3.49 10.67
CA GLY A 398 -1.19 -3.90 11.11
C GLY A 398 -1.78 -3.00 12.20
N LEU A 399 -2.49 -3.60 13.15
CA LEU A 399 -3.09 -2.88 14.29
C LEU A 399 -2.03 -2.26 15.20
N SER A 400 -0.82 -2.83 15.20
CA SER A 400 0.31 -2.32 15.98
C SER A 400 0.79 -0.94 15.55
N ASN A 401 0.53 -0.55 14.30
CA ASN A 401 0.76 0.82 13.84
C ASN A 401 -0.54 1.64 13.89
N ALA A 402 -1.62 1.11 13.30
CA ALA A 402 -2.84 1.86 13.07
C ALA A 402 -3.56 2.30 14.36
N MET A 403 -3.65 1.43 15.38
CA MET A 403 -4.32 1.80 16.64
C MET A 403 -3.54 2.84 17.44
N PRO A 404 -2.21 2.70 17.64
CA PRO A 404 -1.41 3.76 18.28
C PRO A 404 -1.43 5.08 17.53
N GLU A 405 -1.37 5.09 16.19
CA GLU A 405 -1.48 6.32 15.39
C GLU A 405 -2.85 6.98 15.59
N LEU A 406 -3.95 6.22 15.50
CA LEU A 406 -5.29 6.75 15.70
C LEU A 406 -5.46 7.42 17.07
N VAL A 407 -5.05 6.77 18.17
CA VAL A 407 -5.21 7.38 19.51
C VAL A 407 -4.23 8.55 19.72
N SER A 408 -3.01 8.46 19.22
CA SER A 408 -1.99 9.52 19.34
C SER A 408 -2.41 10.78 18.58
N ASP A 409 -2.97 10.64 17.38
CA ASP A 409 -3.46 11.78 16.59
C ASP A 409 -4.64 12.48 17.26
N GLY A 410 -5.46 11.72 17.99
CA GLY A 410 -6.50 12.24 18.89
C GLY A 410 -5.99 12.77 20.23
N GLY A 411 -4.68 12.67 20.52
CA GLY A 411 -4.08 13.06 21.80
C GLY A 411 -4.49 12.19 22.99
N ARG A 412 -4.87 10.93 22.74
CA ARG A 412 -5.37 9.95 23.72
C ARG A 412 -4.42 8.76 23.87
N GLY A 413 -4.65 7.97 24.91
CA GLY A 413 -4.18 6.57 24.95
C GLY A 413 -5.27 5.60 24.54
N GLY A 414 -5.00 4.30 24.70
CA GLY A 414 -5.93 3.24 24.36
C GLY A 414 -5.79 2.03 25.28
N ARG A 415 -6.94 1.50 25.71
CA ARG A 415 -7.03 0.22 26.38
C ARG A 415 -7.76 -0.79 25.51
N PHE A 416 -7.07 -1.85 25.16
CA PHE A 416 -7.50 -2.87 24.22
C PHE A 416 -7.62 -4.24 24.87
N ASN A 417 -8.42 -5.11 24.26
CA ASN A 417 -8.53 -6.52 24.59
C ASN A 417 -8.29 -7.35 23.33
N LEU A 418 -7.24 -8.17 23.37
CA LEU A 418 -6.76 -8.96 22.24
C LEU A 418 -7.83 -9.92 21.71
N ARG A 419 -8.64 -10.48 22.61
CA ARG A 419 -9.62 -11.53 22.28
C ARG A 419 -10.92 -10.99 21.69
N ASP A 420 -11.07 -9.68 21.62
CA ASP A 420 -12.19 -9.05 20.91
C ASP A 420 -11.87 -8.85 19.41
N ILE A 421 -10.62 -8.98 18.99
CA ILE A 421 -10.21 -8.89 17.58
C ILE A 421 -10.71 -10.13 16.81
N LEU A 422 -11.38 -9.90 15.69
CA LEU A 422 -11.82 -10.97 14.80
C LEU A 422 -10.60 -11.70 14.22
N ASN A 423 -10.58 -13.03 14.34
CA ASN A 423 -9.44 -13.87 14.02
C ASN A 423 -9.90 -15.21 13.40
N ASP A 424 -9.44 -15.50 12.19
CA ASP A 424 -9.70 -16.78 11.49
C ASP A 424 -8.59 -17.83 11.73
N GLU A 425 -7.48 -17.46 12.37
CA GLU A 425 -6.40 -18.34 12.77
C GLU A 425 -6.25 -18.41 14.31
N PRO A 426 -6.99 -19.31 14.99
CA PRO A 426 -7.02 -19.36 16.45
C PRO A 426 -5.68 -19.73 17.10
N GLY A 427 -4.72 -20.25 16.32
CA GLY A 427 -3.37 -20.58 16.78
C GLY A 427 -2.45 -19.38 16.99
N MET A 428 -2.79 -18.21 16.42
CA MET A 428 -1.92 -17.04 16.44
C MET A 428 -1.56 -16.59 17.87
N SER A 429 -0.30 -16.22 18.03
CA SER A 429 0.23 -15.51 19.20
C SER A 429 -0.29 -14.07 19.29
N PRO A 430 -0.18 -13.42 20.46
CA PRO A 430 -0.47 -11.99 20.59
C PRO A 430 0.29 -11.11 19.59
N LEU A 431 1.56 -11.42 19.33
CA LEU A 431 2.37 -10.73 18.33
C LEU A 431 1.72 -10.83 16.95
N GLU A 432 1.37 -12.04 16.51
CA GLU A 432 0.79 -12.28 15.19
C GLU A 432 -0.57 -11.60 15.06
N ILE A 433 -1.46 -11.70 16.06
CA ILE A 433 -2.78 -11.04 16.03
C ILE A 433 -2.66 -9.52 15.90
N TRP A 434 -1.69 -8.90 16.57
CA TRP A 434 -1.53 -7.45 16.63
C TRP A 434 -0.74 -6.87 15.44
N CYS A 435 0.27 -7.60 14.96
CA CYS A 435 1.23 -7.10 13.98
C CYS A 435 1.03 -7.65 12.56
N ASN A 436 0.12 -8.62 12.33
CA ASN A 436 -0.18 -9.08 10.97
C ASN A 436 -0.72 -7.94 10.09
N GLU A 437 -0.38 -8.01 8.82
CA GLU A 437 -0.80 -7.08 7.78
C GLU A 437 -1.96 -7.67 6.98
N SER A 438 -2.89 -8.37 7.65
CA SER A 438 -4.16 -8.80 7.01
C SER A 438 -4.90 -7.58 6.44
N GLN A 439 -5.50 -7.80 5.28
CA GLN A 439 -6.05 -6.74 4.43
C GLN A 439 -7.50 -6.40 4.75
N GLU A 440 -8.04 -5.41 4.04
CA GLU A 440 -9.44 -4.95 4.13
C GLU A 440 -9.89 -4.55 5.54
N ARG A 441 -8.99 -3.93 6.32
CA ARG A 441 -9.25 -3.46 7.68
C ARG A 441 -9.07 -1.95 7.80
N TYR A 442 -9.92 -1.36 8.64
CA TYR A 442 -9.88 0.04 9.04
C TYR A 442 -9.97 0.11 10.56
N VAL A 443 -9.33 1.11 11.15
CA VAL A 443 -9.54 1.46 12.57
C VAL A 443 -10.33 2.74 12.67
N LEU A 444 -11.29 2.80 13.60
CA LEU A 444 -12.14 3.98 13.78
C LEU A 444 -12.55 4.20 15.23
N ALA A 445 -12.77 5.48 15.56
CA ALA A 445 -13.29 5.93 16.85
C ALA A 445 -14.74 6.40 16.69
N VAL A 446 -15.62 5.85 17.53
CA VAL A 446 -17.05 6.18 17.57
C VAL A 446 -17.46 6.46 19.02
N ALA A 447 -18.31 7.46 19.24
CA ALA A 447 -18.86 7.71 20.57
C ALA A 447 -19.72 6.53 21.05
N ALA A 448 -19.68 6.21 22.35
CA ALA A 448 -20.32 5.00 22.86
C ALA A 448 -21.85 4.94 22.63
N ASP A 449 -22.51 6.09 22.62
CA ASP A 449 -23.94 6.25 22.33
C ASP A 449 -24.30 6.05 20.85
N GLN A 450 -23.32 6.17 19.95
CA GLN A 450 -23.46 5.94 18.51
C GLN A 450 -23.22 4.48 18.09
N LEU A 451 -22.76 3.62 19.01
CA LEU A 451 -22.55 2.20 18.70
C LEU A 451 -23.80 1.48 18.15
N PRO A 452 -25.03 1.68 18.68
CA PRO A 452 -26.21 1.02 18.12
C PRO A 452 -26.49 1.41 16.67
N LEU A 453 -26.24 2.68 16.31
CA LEU A 453 -26.33 3.14 14.94
C LEU A 453 -25.27 2.46 14.08
N PHE A 454 -24.00 2.47 14.52
CA PHE A 454 -22.91 1.85 13.78
C PHE A 454 -23.14 0.34 13.55
N ASP A 455 -23.63 -0.37 14.57
CA ASP A 455 -24.00 -1.78 14.49
C ASP A 455 -25.08 -2.05 13.42
N GLU A 456 -26.12 -1.21 13.37
CA GLU A 456 -27.19 -1.29 12.37
C GLU A 456 -26.62 -1.15 10.94
N LEU A 457 -25.74 -0.17 10.74
CA LEU A 457 -25.09 0.08 9.44
C LEU A 457 -24.25 -1.14 9.02
N CYS A 458 -23.38 -1.63 9.90
CA CYS A 458 -22.54 -2.79 9.63
C CYS A 458 -23.38 -4.04 9.31
N ARG A 459 -24.42 -4.33 10.10
CA ARG A 459 -25.30 -5.49 9.87
C ARG A 459 -26.03 -5.42 8.53
N ARG A 460 -26.51 -4.23 8.14
CA ARG A 460 -27.17 -4.01 6.85
C ARG A 460 -26.23 -4.32 5.68
N GLU A 461 -24.99 -3.85 5.74
CA GLU A 461 -24.00 -4.07 4.67
C GLU A 461 -23.23 -5.39 4.83
N ARG A 462 -23.49 -6.13 5.91
CA ARG A 462 -22.76 -7.35 6.29
C ARG A 462 -21.28 -7.07 6.49
N ALA A 463 -20.87 -5.86 6.85
CA ALA A 463 -19.48 -5.56 7.15
C ALA A 463 -19.15 -6.08 8.56
N PRO A 464 -18.15 -6.97 8.75
CA PRO A 464 -17.73 -7.39 10.06
C PRO A 464 -17.08 -6.22 10.79
N TYR A 465 -17.31 -6.11 12.09
CA TYR A 465 -16.59 -5.18 12.93
C TYR A 465 -16.47 -5.72 14.35
N ALA A 466 -15.49 -5.21 15.08
CA ALA A 466 -15.35 -5.48 16.51
C ALA A 466 -14.96 -4.21 17.25
N VAL A 467 -15.60 -3.96 18.40
CA VAL A 467 -15.11 -3.00 19.39
C VAL A 467 -14.01 -3.71 20.16
N ILE A 468 -12.76 -3.27 20.01
CA ILE A 468 -11.60 -3.95 20.60
C ILE A 468 -10.99 -3.18 21.78
N GLY A 469 -11.49 -1.98 22.04
CA GLY A 469 -10.98 -1.14 23.10
C GLY A 469 -11.72 0.18 23.27
N GLU A 470 -11.13 1.03 24.10
CA GLU A 470 -11.62 2.39 24.35
C GLU A 470 -10.48 3.39 24.54
N ALA A 471 -10.73 4.63 24.12
CA ALA A 471 -9.80 5.73 24.24
C ALA A 471 -9.68 6.20 25.70
N THR A 472 -8.46 6.42 26.17
CA THR A 472 -8.17 6.86 27.54
C THR A 472 -7.65 8.30 27.56
N GLU A 473 -7.87 9.00 28.68
CA GLU A 473 -7.25 10.31 28.89
C GLU A 473 -5.73 10.18 29.06
N GLU A 474 -5.30 9.17 29.82
CA GLU A 474 -3.89 8.82 29.97
C GLU A 474 -3.32 8.37 28.63
N GLN A 475 -2.18 8.95 28.21
CA GLN A 475 -1.47 8.61 26.96
C GLN A 475 -0.65 7.33 27.12
N HIS A 476 -1.37 6.25 27.39
CA HIS A 476 -0.84 4.92 27.65
C HIS A 476 -1.51 3.90 26.73
N LEU A 477 -0.74 2.94 26.24
CA LEU A 477 -1.20 1.84 25.41
C LEU A 477 -1.19 0.56 26.25
N SER A 478 -2.39 -0.01 26.44
CA SER A 478 -2.55 -1.31 27.12
C SER A 478 -3.28 -2.29 26.23
N LEU A 479 -2.77 -3.51 26.12
CA LEU A 479 -3.42 -4.62 25.43
C LEU A 479 -3.51 -5.79 26.42
N ASN A 480 -4.74 -6.16 26.78
CA ASN A 480 -5.02 -7.26 27.69
C ASN A 480 -5.35 -8.53 26.90
N ASP A 481 -5.03 -9.69 27.48
CA ASP A 481 -5.42 -10.98 26.93
C ASP A 481 -6.21 -11.79 27.97
N THR A 482 -7.52 -11.86 27.75
CA THR A 482 -8.44 -12.59 28.64
C THR A 482 -8.29 -14.12 28.57
N HIS A 483 -7.65 -14.66 27.53
CA HIS A 483 -7.41 -16.11 27.42
C HIS A 483 -6.25 -16.55 28.33
N PHE A 484 -5.17 -15.77 28.36
CA PHE A 484 -3.99 -16.06 29.19
C PHE A 484 -3.96 -15.31 30.53
N ASP A 485 -4.96 -14.47 30.80
CA ASP A 485 -5.07 -13.63 32.01
C ASP A 485 -3.79 -12.81 32.25
N ASN A 486 -3.32 -12.15 31.18
CA ASN A 486 -2.10 -11.35 31.20
C ASN A 486 -2.23 -10.09 30.32
N GLN A 487 -1.16 -9.31 30.23
CA GLN A 487 -1.13 -8.04 29.51
C GLN A 487 0.06 -7.99 28.53
N PRO A 488 -0.14 -8.40 27.25
CA PRO A 488 0.93 -8.42 26.25
C PRO A 488 1.59 -7.05 25.97
N ILE A 489 0.86 -5.93 26.10
CA ILE A 489 1.42 -4.57 25.94
C ILE A 489 1.03 -3.72 27.15
N ASP A 490 2.04 -3.06 27.72
CA ASP A 490 1.86 -2.10 28.82
C ASP A 490 2.88 -0.95 28.68
N LEU A 491 2.64 -0.03 27.75
CA LEU A 491 3.60 0.99 27.36
C LEU A 491 3.03 2.40 27.38
N PRO A 492 3.76 3.38 27.95
CA PRO A 492 3.55 4.78 27.63
C PRO A 492 3.70 5.03 26.13
N LEU A 493 2.84 5.85 25.53
CA LEU A 493 2.89 6.11 24.08
C LEU A 493 4.18 6.82 23.65
N ASP A 494 4.80 7.61 24.54
CA ASP A 494 6.06 8.29 24.26
C ASP A 494 7.25 7.32 24.15
N VAL A 495 7.18 6.15 24.80
CA VAL A 495 8.17 5.08 24.63
C VAL A 495 8.04 4.46 23.24
N LEU A 496 6.81 4.19 22.78
CA LEU A 496 6.56 3.59 21.48
C LEU A 496 6.84 4.56 20.31
N LEU A 497 6.32 5.79 20.40
CA LEU A 497 6.38 6.80 19.35
C LEU A 497 7.57 7.76 19.50
N GLY A 498 8.39 7.53 20.52
CA GLY A 498 9.61 8.26 20.80
C GLY A 498 10.56 8.26 19.60
N LYS A 499 11.36 9.31 19.49
CA LYS A 499 12.21 9.54 18.32
C LYS A 499 13.66 9.23 18.67
N THR A 500 14.27 8.33 17.92
CA THR A 500 15.74 8.28 17.82
C THR A 500 16.28 9.58 17.19
N PRO A 501 17.57 9.90 17.37
CA PRO A 501 18.18 11.05 16.73
C PRO A 501 17.92 11.09 15.22
N LYS A 502 17.78 12.30 14.67
CA LYS A 502 17.57 12.44 13.21
C LYS A 502 18.76 11.85 12.45
N MET A 503 18.45 11.06 11.41
CA MET A 503 19.44 10.59 10.45
C MET A 503 20.15 11.77 9.79
N THR A 504 21.47 11.70 9.68
CA THR A 504 22.27 12.60 8.83
C THR A 504 22.83 11.80 7.67
N ARG A 505 22.66 12.30 6.44
CA ARG A 505 23.22 11.70 5.22
C ARG A 505 24.33 12.59 4.66
N ASP A 506 25.56 12.14 4.80
CA ASP A 506 26.73 12.75 4.19
C ASP A 506 27.07 12.01 2.88
N VAL A 507 26.92 12.70 1.75
CA VAL A 507 26.97 12.09 0.41
C VAL A 507 27.74 12.96 -0.58
N GLN A 508 28.16 12.34 -1.69
CA GLN A 508 28.91 12.99 -2.77
C GLN A 508 28.15 12.93 -4.09
N THR A 509 28.31 13.96 -4.91
CA THR A 509 27.71 14.04 -6.25
C THR A 509 28.51 13.19 -7.24
N HIS A 510 27.84 12.22 -7.86
CA HIS A 510 28.37 11.49 -9.00
C HIS A 510 27.64 11.86 -10.29
N LYS A 511 28.38 12.03 -11.38
CA LYS A 511 27.82 12.45 -12.66
C LYS A 511 28.43 11.70 -13.84
N ALA A 512 27.59 10.97 -14.56
CA ALA A 512 27.98 10.33 -15.81
C ALA A 512 28.40 11.38 -16.86
N ALA A 513 29.42 11.07 -17.66
CA ALA A 513 29.89 11.94 -18.74
C ALA A 513 28.91 11.99 -19.93
N GLY A 514 28.11 10.93 -20.09
CA GLY A 514 27.26 10.71 -21.26
C GLY A 514 28.07 10.33 -22.50
N LYS A 515 27.56 9.40 -23.30
CA LYS A 515 28.16 9.04 -24.61
C LYS A 515 27.23 9.52 -25.72
N ALA A 516 27.80 10.07 -26.78
CA ALA A 516 27.02 10.41 -27.97
C ALA A 516 26.43 9.12 -28.56
N LEU A 517 25.16 9.17 -28.96
CA LEU A 517 24.50 8.03 -29.58
C LEU A 517 25.23 7.65 -30.87
N ASP A 518 25.68 6.40 -30.96
CA ASP A 518 26.19 5.85 -32.21
C ASP A 518 25.02 5.58 -33.16
N ARG A 519 25.03 6.25 -34.32
CA ARG A 519 23.97 6.20 -35.32
C ARG A 519 24.32 5.39 -36.55
N GLN A 520 25.52 4.80 -36.61
CA GLN A 520 26.00 4.11 -37.82
C GLN A 520 25.08 2.97 -38.26
N VAL A 521 24.45 2.29 -37.30
CA VAL A 521 23.52 1.18 -37.53
C VAL A 521 22.04 1.58 -37.47
N ILE A 522 21.74 2.87 -37.27
CA ILE A 522 20.37 3.36 -37.05
C ILE A 522 19.83 3.96 -38.34
N THR A 523 18.80 3.33 -38.91
CA THR A 523 17.96 3.95 -39.96
C THR A 523 16.63 4.41 -39.37
N VAL A 524 15.98 5.39 -39.99
CA VAL A 524 14.66 5.85 -39.52
C VAL A 524 13.63 4.73 -39.55
N ALA A 525 13.61 3.91 -40.61
CA ALA A 525 12.66 2.82 -40.73
C ALA A 525 12.85 1.74 -39.64
N ASP A 526 14.10 1.35 -39.37
CA ASP A 526 14.43 0.41 -38.30
C ASP A 526 14.12 1.02 -36.92
N ALA A 527 14.46 2.30 -36.70
CA ALA A 527 14.16 2.99 -35.46
C ALA A 527 12.65 3.07 -35.19
N VAL A 528 11.83 3.41 -36.20
CA VAL A 528 10.36 3.41 -36.07
C VAL A 528 9.88 2.01 -35.68
N ASN A 529 10.37 0.97 -36.36
CA ASN A 529 10.00 -0.40 -36.07
C ASN A 529 10.33 -0.77 -34.61
N ARG A 530 11.59 -0.59 -34.18
CA ARG A 530 12.03 -0.92 -32.81
C ARG A 530 11.32 -0.10 -31.74
N VAL A 531 11.14 1.21 -31.96
CA VAL A 531 10.49 2.08 -30.98
C VAL A 531 9.03 1.70 -30.81
N LEU A 532 8.32 1.32 -31.87
CA LEU A 532 6.94 0.82 -31.75
C LEU A 532 6.85 -0.56 -31.07
N HIS A 533 7.93 -1.35 -31.09
CA HIS A 533 8.02 -2.63 -30.38
C HIS A 533 8.48 -2.50 -28.93
N LEU A 534 9.02 -1.35 -28.51
CA LEU A 534 9.38 -1.12 -27.11
C LEU A 534 8.09 -1.11 -26.27
N PRO A 535 7.93 -2.00 -25.26
CA PRO A 535 6.69 -2.07 -24.49
C PRO A 535 6.27 -0.75 -23.83
N ALA A 536 7.23 0.12 -23.49
CA ALA A 536 6.95 1.47 -23.00
C ALA A 536 6.17 2.36 -24.00
N VAL A 537 6.31 2.12 -25.31
CA VAL A 537 5.68 2.89 -26.40
C VAL A 537 4.53 2.13 -27.06
N ALA A 538 4.62 0.80 -27.14
CA ALA A 538 3.63 -0.07 -27.79
C ALA A 538 2.20 0.12 -27.25
N GLU A 539 1.22 -0.44 -27.95
CA GLU A 539 -0.19 -0.41 -27.52
C GLU A 539 -0.39 -1.08 -26.15
N LYS A 540 -1.27 -0.52 -25.30
CA LYS A 540 -1.44 -0.93 -23.89
C LYS A 540 -2.73 -1.70 -23.62
N THR A 541 -3.41 -2.20 -24.65
CA THR A 541 -4.74 -2.82 -24.54
C THR A 541 -4.81 -3.91 -23.47
N PHE A 542 -3.78 -4.75 -23.33
CA PHE A 542 -3.73 -5.82 -22.33
C PHE A 542 -3.78 -5.33 -20.87
N LEU A 543 -3.38 -4.08 -20.61
CA LEU A 543 -3.48 -3.44 -19.29
C LEU A 543 -4.79 -2.67 -19.09
N VAL A 544 -5.45 -2.31 -20.19
CA VAL A 544 -6.61 -1.41 -20.17
C VAL A 544 -7.91 -2.20 -20.12
N THR A 545 -8.06 -3.24 -20.95
CA THR A 545 -9.34 -3.93 -21.09
C THR A 545 -9.65 -4.92 -19.98
N ILE A 546 -8.66 -5.28 -19.18
CA ILE A 546 -8.81 -6.14 -18.01
C ILE A 546 -9.47 -5.42 -16.82
N GLY A 547 -9.35 -4.08 -16.76
CA GLY A 547 -9.97 -3.24 -15.74
C GLY A 547 -11.27 -2.59 -16.22
N ASP A 548 -12.23 -2.46 -15.32
CA ASP A 548 -13.46 -1.70 -15.53
C ASP A 548 -13.12 -0.22 -15.77
N ARG A 549 -13.86 0.42 -16.68
CA ARG A 549 -13.69 1.84 -17.06
C ARG A 549 -15.02 2.59 -17.13
N THR A 550 -16.05 2.09 -16.46
CA THR A 550 -17.44 2.54 -16.62
C THR A 550 -18.24 2.53 -15.33
N VAL A 551 -17.90 1.67 -14.36
CA VAL A 551 -18.52 1.65 -13.04
C VAL A 551 -18.45 3.05 -12.41
N THR A 552 -19.51 3.41 -11.68
CA THR A 552 -19.96 4.76 -11.27
C THR A 552 -20.88 5.51 -12.25
N GLY A 553 -20.76 5.28 -13.56
CA GLY A 553 -21.48 6.08 -14.56
C GLY A 553 -20.99 7.53 -14.71
N MET A 554 -19.86 7.87 -14.08
CA MET A 554 -19.26 9.22 -14.11
C MET A 554 -18.01 9.31 -15.00
N VAL A 555 -17.68 8.28 -15.78
CA VAL A 555 -16.48 8.31 -16.64
C VAL A 555 -16.78 9.06 -17.94
N ALA A 556 -16.10 10.20 -18.14
CA ALA A 556 -16.23 11.01 -19.35
C ALA A 556 -15.11 10.71 -20.36
N ARG A 557 -13.88 10.50 -19.88
CA ARG A 557 -12.72 10.13 -20.70
C ARG A 557 -11.97 8.96 -20.09
N ASP A 558 -12.07 7.81 -20.75
CA ASP A 558 -11.20 6.65 -20.53
C ASP A 558 -10.03 6.62 -21.51
N GLN A 559 -9.17 5.61 -21.37
CA GLN A 559 -7.99 5.38 -22.19
C GLN A 559 -8.32 5.18 -23.69
N MET A 560 -9.45 4.56 -24.01
CA MET A 560 -9.82 4.15 -25.37
C MET A 560 -10.43 5.32 -26.16
N VAL A 561 -9.80 5.71 -27.26
CA VAL A 561 -10.17 6.93 -28.02
C VAL A 561 -10.80 6.59 -29.37
N GLY A 562 -11.92 7.27 -29.65
CA GLY A 562 -12.56 7.32 -30.96
C GLY A 562 -13.23 6.00 -31.38
N PRO A 563 -13.79 5.94 -32.61
CA PRO A 563 -14.54 4.77 -33.08
C PRO A 563 -13.77 3.45 -33.11
N TRP A 564 -12.43 3.51 -33.15
CA TRP A 564 -11.55 2.35 -33.16
C TRP A 564 -11.09 1.94 -31.75
N GLN A 565 -11.47 2.70 -30.71
CA GLN A 565 -11.17 2.41 -29.32
C GLN A 565 -9.66 2.16 -29.08
N ILE A 566 -8.80 3.07 -29.56
CA ILE A 566 -7.34 2.93 -29.45
C ILE A 566 -6.88 3.52 -28.10
N PRO A 567 -6.09 2.81 -27.27
CA PRO A 567 -5.72 3.25 -25.91
C PRO A 567 -4.65 4.35 -25.90
N VAL A 568 -5.01 5.58 -26.28
CA VAL A 568 -4.08 6.71 -26.45
C VAL A 568 -4.56 8.01 -25.79
N ALA A 569 -5.58 7.97 -24.93
CA ALA A 569 -5.95 9.15 -24.16
C ALA A 569 -4.80 9.58 -23.23
N ASN A 570 -4.52 10.88 -23.17
CA ASN A 570 -3.41 11.41 -22.38
C ASN A 570 -3.73 11.54 -20.88
N CYS A 571 -5.01 11.61 -20.53
CA CYS A 571 -5.49 11.77 -19.17
C CYS A 571 -6.87 11.11 -19.02
N ALA A 572 -7.24 10.84 -17.77
CA ALA A 572 -8.59 10.44 -17.41
C ALA A 572 -9.43 11.66 -17.04
N VAL A 573 -10.74 11.61 -17.34
CA VAL A 573 -11.71 12.61 -16.89
C VAL A 573 -12.95 11.92 -16.33
N THR A 574 -13.37 12.32 -15.15
CA THR A 574 -14.65 11.93 -14.54
C THR A 574 -15.54 13.15 -14.33
N THR A 575 -16.86 12.98 -14.42
CA THR A 575 -17.81 14.00 -13.95
C THR A 575 -17.84 14.03 -12.43
N ALA A 576 -18.12 15.21 -11.87
CA ALA A 576 -18.17 15.43 -10.43
C ALA A 576 -19.36 14.69 -9.79
N SER A 577 -20.47 14.64 -10.53
CA SER A 577 -21.72 13.96 -10.18
C SER A 577 -22.39 13.40 -11.45
N LEU A 578 -23.52 12.72 -11.27
CA LEU A 578 -24.38 12.21 -12.35
C LEU A 578 -25.25 13.30 -13.01
N ASP A 579 -25.30 14.51 -12.46
CA ASP A 579 -26.13 15.63 -12.93
C ASP A 579 -25.33 16.86 -13.36
N SER A 580 -24.00 16.74 -13.51
CA SER A 580 -23.10 17.87 -13.77
C SER A 580 -22.12 17.60 -14.90
N TYR A 581 -21.64 18.69 -15.52
CA TYR A 581 -20.51 18.69 -16.44
C TYR A 581 -19.19 19.13 -15.80
N TYR A 582 -19.22 19.60 -14.54
CA TYR A 582 -17.98 19.71 -13.76
C TYR A 582 -17.36 18.33 -13.55
N GLY A 583 -16.07 18.28 -13.22
CA GLY A 583 -15.35 17.02 -13.14
C GLY A 583 -13.95 17.12 -12.58
N GLU A 584 -13.28 15.97 -12.61
CA GLU A 584 -11.92 15.77 -12.13
C GLU A 584 -11.06 15.17 -13.24
N ALA A 585 -9.75 15.43 -13.19
CA ALA A 585 -8.81 14.89 -14.16
C ALA A 585 -7.58 14.27 -13.48
N MET A 586 -7.08 13.16 -14.04
CA MET A 586 -5.86 12.47 -13.60
C MET A 586 -4.86 12.31 -14.74
N ALA A 587 -3.59 12.64 -14.47
CA ALA A 587 -2.48 12.48 -15.40
C ALA A 587 -1.23 11.93 -14.69
N LEU A 588 -0.45 11.10 -15.39
CA LEU A 588 0.83 10.57 -14.89
C LEU A 588 1.98 11.05 -15.77
N GLY A 589 3.07 11.44 -15.12
CA GLY A 589 4.30 11.86 -15.80
C GLY A 589 5.52 11.23 -15.14
N GLU A 590 6.21 10.34 -15.87
CA GLU A 590 7.46 9.73 -15.42
C GLU A 590 8.52 9.68 -16.54
N ARG A 591 9.79 9.63 -16.14
CA ARG A 591 10.93 9.56 -17.08
C ARG A 591 12.19 8.98 -16.44
N THR A 592 12.07 7.87 -15.72
CA THR A 592 13.18 7.32 -14.92
C THR A 592 14.49 7.08 -15.69
N PRO A 593 14.52 6.68 -16.99
CA PRO A 593 15.79 6.52 -17.71
C PRO A 593 16.58 7.82 -17.90
N GLY A 594 15.90 8.99 -17.86
CA GLY A 594 16.56 10.29 -17.91
C GLY A 594 17.49 10.53 -16.72
N GLY A 595 17.16 9.95 -15.56
CA GLY A 595 18.01 9.95 -14.36
C GLY A 595 19.19 8.97 -14.46
N ALA A 596 19.00 7.79 -15.06
CA ALA A 596 20.05 6.78 -15.19
C ALA A 596 21.10 7.12 -16.27
N ALA A 597 20.73 7.82 -17.33
CA ALA A 597 21.63 8.14 -18.45
C ALA A 597 22.45 9.43 -18.25
N GLY A 598 22.38 10.09 -17.08
CA GLY A 598 23.03 11.38 -16.85
C GLY A 598 22.58 12.49 -17.82
N LEU A 599 21.43 12.32 -18.47
CA LEU A 599 20.89 13.27 -19.45
C LEU A 599 20.50 14.56 -18.72
N ARG A 600 21.34 15.58 -18.86
CA ARG A 600 21.04 16.95 -18.39
C ARG A 600 19.70 17.41 -18.99
N ARG A 601 18.80 17.83 -18.10
CA ARG A 601 17.72 18.82 -18.29
C ARG A 601 17.41 19.15 -19.77
N LEU A 602 16.61 18.31 -20.41
CA LEU A 602 15.63 18.82 -21.38
C LEU A 602 14.37 19.27 -20.61
N CYS A 603 14.55 20.15 -19.63
CA CYS A 603 13.48 20.86 -18.91
C CYS A 603 12.46 19.96 -18.16
N PRO A 604 11.94 20.33 -16.97
CA PRO A 604 10.67 19.79 -16.48
C PRO A 604 9.48 20.29 -17.33
N SER A 605 9.70 20.75 -18.57
CA SER A 605 8.64 21.04 -19.54
C SER A 605 7.98 19.78 -20.08
N GLY A 606 8.51 18.58 -19.81
CA GLY A 606 7.74 17.35 -19.96
C GLY A 606 6.51 17.38 -19.05
N GLY A 607 6.67 17.75 -17.77
CA GLY A 607 5.58 17.85 -16.81
C GLY A 607 4.76 19.13 -16.91
N ARG A 608 5.35 20.30 -17.22
CA ARG A 608 4.55 21.53 -17.49
C ARG A 608 3.89 21.51 -18.86
N GLY A 609 4.57 21.04 -19.89
CA GLY A 609 4.02 20.90 -21.23
C GLY A 609 2.99 19.77 -21.30
N SER A 610 3.22 18.64 -20.61
CA SER A 610 2.18 17.63 -20.46
C SER A 610 1.07 18.11 -19.53
N ALA A 611 1.32 18.72 -18.36
CA ALA A 611 0.24 19.23 -17.52
C ALA A 611 -0.58 20.34 -18.20
N ASP A 612 0.04 21.25 -18.95
CA ASP A 612 -0.67 22.26 -19.75
C ASP A 612 -1.39 21.61 -20.95
N GLN A 613 -0.86 20.52 -21.52
CA GLN A 613 -1.53 19.75 -22.57
C GLN A 613 -2.69 18.93 -22.00
N HIS A 614 -2.53 18.25 -20.88
CA HIS A 614 -3.53 17.50 -20.14
C HIS A 614 -4.63 18.43 -19.64
N ARG A 615 -4.27 19.62 -19.15
CA ARG A 615 -5.24 20.66 -18.79
C ARG A 615 -6.02 21.13 -20.01
N ARG A 616 -5.35 21.40 -21.14
CA ARG A 616 -6.02 21.73 -22.42
C ARG A 616 -6.86 20.59 -22.99
N ASP A 617 -6.46 19.34 -22.78
CA ASP A 617 -7.19 18.15 -23.21
C ASP A 617 -8.36 17.84 -22.27
N ALA A 618 -8.29 18.22 -20.98
CA ALA A 618 -9.37 18.11 -20.01
C ALA A 618 -10.38 19.28 -20.11
N ASP A 619 -9.92 20.48 -20.48
CA ASP A 619 -10.76 21.66 -20.73
C ASP A 619 -11.56 21.55 -22.05
N ARG A 620 -11.17 20.62 -22.95
CA ARG A 620 -11.82 20.36 -24.24
C ARG A 620 -12.78 19.18 -24.16
#